data_AF-A0A957FA13-F1
#
_entry.id   AF-A0A957FA13-F1
#
_cell.length_a   1.000
_cell.length_b   1.000
_cell.length_c   1.000
_cell.angle_alpha   90.00
_cell.angle_beta   90.00
_cell.angle_gamma   90.00
#
_symmetry.space_group_name_H-M   'P 1'
#
loop_
_entity.id
_entity.type
_entity.pdbx_description
1 polymer ?
#
loop_
_entity_poly.entity_id
_entity_poly.type
_entity_poly.pdbx_seq_one_letter_code
_entity_poly.pdbx_strand_id
1 'polypeptide(L)'
;MPAETMLTLTSLIAMTAYSRGTKMATITIRNLNEETKAKLRQLAAQHGHSMEEEVRRILNRAVRQEGKKGLGTEIAQMFADVGGVDLPIPPRSPARTLEVFAAEA
;
A
#
# COMPACT_ATOMS: atom_id res chain seq x y z
N MET A 1 -18.53 37.05 25.19
CA MET A 1 -17.77 35.82 24.88
C MET A 1 -17.69 35.72 23.36
N PRO A 2 -16.66 36.32 22.71
CA PRO A 2 -16.65 36.48 21.27
C PRO A 2 -16.17 35.20 20.56
N ALA A 3 -16.84 34.83 19.47
CA ALA A 3 -16.56 33.67 18.62
C ALA A 3 -15.17 33.70 17.93
N GLU A 4 -14.36 34.73 18.20
CA GLU A 4 -13.04 34.94 17.62
C GLU A 4 -11.95 34.05 18.24
N THR A 5 -12.17 33.51 19.44
CA THR A 5 -11.22 32.59 20.09
C THR A 5 -11.30 31.16 19.57
N MET A 6 -12.36 30.80 18.83
CA MET A 6 -12.53 29.43 18.32
C MET A 6 -11.81 29.20 16.99
N LEU A 7 -11.52 30.25 16.22
CA LEU A 7 -10.79 30.12 14.95
C LEU A 7 -9.27 30.00 15.15
N THR A 8 -8.74 30.55 16.25
CA THR A 8 -7.29 30.50 16.55
C THR A 8 -6.84 29.13 17.05
N LEU A 9 -7.72 28.38 17.73
CA LEU A 9 -7.36 27.05 18.24
C LEU A 9 -7.37 25.96 17.15
N THR A 10 -8.17 26.11 16.10
CA THR A 10 -8.23 25.13 15.00
C THR A 10 -7.02 25.17 14.07
N SER A 11 -6.35 26.31 13.91
CA SER A 11 -5.14 26.39 13.06
C SER A 11 -3.92 25.72 13.70
N LEU A 12 -3.84 25.65 15.03
CA LEU A 12 -2.71 25.06 15.76
C LEU A 12 -2.66 23.52 15.61
N ILE A 13 -3.80 22.87 15.38
CA ILE A 13 -3.88 21.42 15.15
C ILE A 13 -3.37 21.03 13.74
N ALA A 14 -3.51 21.92 12.74
CA ALA A 14 -2.99 21.65 11.39
C ALA A 14 -1.45 21.74 11.30
N MET A 15 -0.81 22.55 12.17
CA MET A 15 0.64 22.77 12.15
C MET A 15 1.44 21.67 12.85
N THR A 16 0.85 20.96 13.82
CA THR A 16 1.48 19.81 14.50
C THR A 16 1.55 18.54 13.64
N ALA A 17 0.73 18.45 12.58
CA ALA A 17 0.82 17.37 11.58
C ALA A 17 1.90 17.62 10.52
N TYR A 18 2.37 18.86 10.34
CA TYR A 18 3.36 19.21 9.31
C TYR A 18 4.81 18.89 9.72
N SER A 19 5.05 18.47 10.97
CA SER A 19 6.39 18.11 11.45
C SER A 19 6.57 16.62 11.71
N ARG A 20 6.08 15.76 10.80
CA ARG A 20 6.71 14.46 10.59
C ARG A 20 7.85 14.69 9.62
N GLY A 21 9.01 15.11 10.14
CA GLY A 21 10.22 15.31 9.35
C GLY A 21 10.41 14.13 8.41
N THR A 22 10.31 14.40 7.11
CA THR A 22 10.67 13.46 6.06
C THR A 22 12.15 13.17 6.24
N LYS A 23 12.49 12.15 7.04
CA LYS A 23 13.85 11.62 7.06
C LYS A 23 14.08 11.07 5.65
N MET A 24 14.73 11.86 4.81
CA MET A 24 15.19 11.44 3.49
C MET A 24 16.17 10.29 3.74
N ALA A 25 15.72 9.07 3.49
CA ALA A 25 16.56 7.90 3.59
C ALA A 25 17.56 7.94 2.42
N THR A 26 18.86 7.92 2.75
CA THR A 26 19.93 7.92 1.74
C THR A 26 20.42 6.49 1.52
N ILE A 27 20.54 6.09 0.26
CA ILE A 27 21.14 4.81 -0.15
C ILE A 27 22.37 5.12 -1.00
N THR A 28 23.53 4.58 -0.63
CA THR A 28 24.77 4.69 -1.40
C THR A 28 25.11 3.35 -2.03
N ILE A 29 25.12 3.29 -3.36
CA ILE A 29 25.51 2.09 -4.12
C ILE A 29 26.98 2.22 -4.53
N ARG A 30 27.84 1.35 -3.99
CA ARG A 30 29.27 1.31 -4.35
C ARG A 30 29.48 0.44 -5.59
N ASN A 31 30.52 0.74 -6.37
CA ASN A 31 30.94 -0.03 -7.54
C ASN A 31 29.83 -0.23 -8.60
N LEU A 32 28.98 0.78 -8.82
CA LEU A 32 27.99 0.74 -9.89
C LEU A 32 28.69 0.79 -11.25
N ASN A 33 28.42 -0.19 -12.12
CA ASN A 33 28.95 -0.22 -13.49
C ASN A 33 28.60 1.08 -14.23
N GLU A 34 29.58 1.67 -14.93
CA GLU A 34 29.40 2.91 -15.71
C GLU A 34 28.35 2.75 -16.82
N GLU A 35 28.20 1.54 -17.39
CA GLU A 35 27.12 1.27 -18.35
C GLU A 35 25.73 1.45 -17.71
N THR A 36 25.54 0.93 -16.49
CA THR A 36 24.28 1.07 -15.75
C THR A 36 23.99 2.53 -15.42
N LYS A 37 25.03 3.27 -15.00
CA LYS A 37 24.92 4.71 -14.71
C LYS A 37 24.57 5.52 -15.96
N ALA A 38 25.12 5.19 -17.11
CA ALA A 38 24.79 5.84 -18.39
C ALA A 38 23.32 5.58 -18.77
N LYS A 39 22.86 4.33 -18.68
CA LYS A 39 21.45 3.96 -18.94
C LYS A 39 20.48 4.68 -18.00
N LEU A 40 20.81 4.77 -16.71
CA LEU A 40 19.99 5.52 -15.74
C LEU A 40 19.86 7.00 -16.10
N ARG A 41 20.93 7.65 -16.57
CA ARG A 41 20.86 9.04 -17.05
C ARG A 41 19.98 9.19 -18.29
N GLN A 42 20.12 8.26 -19.24
CA GLN A 42 19.30 8.27 -20.45
C GLN A 42 17.81 8.10 -20.11
N LEU A 43 17.46 7.14 -19.24
CA LEU A 43 16.08 6.92 -18.80
C LEU A 43 15.52 8.13 -18.06
N ALA A 44 16.31 8.75 -17.18
CA ALA A 44 15.91 9.97 -16.47
C ALA A 44 15.59 11.13 -17.44
N ALA A 45 16.45 11.33 -18.44
CA ALA A 45 16.24 12.34 -19.49
C ALA A 45 14.99 12.04 -20.33
N GLN A 46 14.77 10.77 -20.70
CA GLN A 46 13.57 10.34 -21.44
C GLN A 46 12.29 10.56 -20.64
N HIS A 47 12.31 10.34 -19.33
CA HIS A 47 11.16 10.52 -18.45
C HIS A 47 11.00 11.96 -17.93
N GLY A 48 11.93 12.87 -18.21
CA GLY A 48 11.85 14.28 -17.81
C GLY A 48 12.10 14.53 -16.31
N HIS A 49 12.88 13.68 -15.65
CA HIS A 49 13.18 13.81 -14.22
C HIS A 49 14.69 13.69 -13.94
N SER A 50 15.10 13.99 -12.69
CA SER A 50 16.49 13.81 -12.28
C SER A 50 16.86 12.33 -12.21
N MET A 51 18.16 12.05 -12.31
CA MET A 51 18.67 10.68 -12.16
C MET A 51 18.30 10.06 -10.81
N GLU A 52 18.34 10.85 -9.73
CA GLU A 52 17.93 10.42 -8.39
C GLU A 52 16.45 10.03 -8.35
N GLU A 53 15.58 10.85 -8.94
CA GLU A 53 14.15 10.58 -8.99
C GLU A 53 13.87 9.31 -9.82
N GLU A 54 14.57 9.10 -10.93
CA GLU A 54 14.41 7.88 -11.71
C GLU A 54 14.83 6.64 -10.92
N VAL A 55 15.96 6.69 -10.20
CA VAL A 55 16.39 5.59 -9.31
C VAL A 55 15.35 5.33 -8.23
N ARG A 56 14.83 6.38 -7.58
CA ARG A 56 13.75 6.27 -6.58
C ARG A 56 12.52 5.58 -7.17
N ARG A 57 12.08 5.98 -8.37
CA ARG A 57 10.92 5.39 -9.07
C ARG A 57 11.16 3.94 -9.46
N ILE A 58 12.37 3.58 -9.90
CA ILE A 58 12.74 2.20 -10.24
C ILE A 58 12.70 1.34 -8.98
N LEU A 59 13.34 1.79 -7.89
CA LEU A 59 13.33 1.07 -6.62
C LEU A 59 11.92 0.89 -6.08
N ASN A 60 11.09 1.94 -6.08
CA ASN A 60 9.69 1.86 -5.67
C ASN A 60 8.89 0.85 -6.51
N ARG A 61 9.11 0.79 -7.83
CA ARG A 61 8.47 -0.19 -8.71
C ARG A 61 8.97 -1.61 -8.42
N ALA A 62 10.27 -1.79 -8.20
CA ALA A 62 10.88 -3.10 -7.96
C ALA A 62 10.50 -3.69 -6.60
N VAL A 63 10.35 -2.85 -5.56
CA VAL A 63 10.00 -3.29 -4.20
C VAL A 63 8.50 -3.30 -3.94
N ARG A 64 7.71 -2.66 -4.81
CA ARG A 64 6.27 -2.90 -4.88
C ARG A 64 6.09 -4.37 -5.28
N GLN A 65 5.98 -5.25 -4.30
CA GLN A 65 5.22 -6.48 -4.49
C GLN A 65 3.88 -6.03 -5.05
N GLU A 66 3.47 -6.57 -6.20
CA GLU A 66 2.08 -6.53 -6.62
C GLU A 66 1.30 -6.96 -5.38
N GLY A 67 0.65 -6.00 -4.72
CA GLY A 67 -0.02 -6.28 -3.47
C GLY A 67 -0.90 -7.48 -3.75
N LYS A 68 -0.76 -8.55 -2.93
CA LYS A 68 -1.64 -9.70 -3.01
C LYS A 68 -3.01 -9.15 -3.32
N LYS A 69 -3.56 -9.52 -4.48
CA LYS A 69 -4.86 -9.01 -4.90
C LYS A 69 -5.77 -9.15 -3.69
N GLY A 70 -6.46 -8.07 -3.30
CA GLY A 70 -7.31 -8.12 -2.12
C GLY A 70 -8.23 -9.34 -2.25
N LEU A 71 -8.57 -10.01 -1.15
CA LEU A 71 -9.36 -11.24 -1.19
C LEU A 71 -10.64 -11.08 -2.05
N GLY A 72 -11.27 -9.90 -2.00
CA GLY A 72 -12.39 -9.55 -2.88
C GLY A 72 -12.03 -9.44 -4.37
N THR A 73 -10.85 -8.94 -4.72
CA THR A 73 -10.34 -8.90 -6.11
C THR A 73 -10.05 -10.31 -6.64
N GLU A 74 -9.49 -11.20 -5.82
CA GLU A 74 -9.28 -12.59 -6.22
C GLU A 74 -10.60 -13.33 -6.42
N ILE A 75 -11.54 -13.19 -5.49
CA ILE A 75 -12.89 -13.76 -5.61
C ILE A 75 -13.58 -13.21 -6.87
N ALA A 76 -13.56 -11.89 -7.09
CA ALA A 76 -14.17 -11.28 -8.26
C ALA A 76 -13.57 -11.81 -9.58
N GLN A 77 -12.26 -12.03 -9.63
CA GLN A 77 -11.61 -12.63 -10.80
C GLN A 77 -12.02 -14.09 -11.03
N MET A 78 -12.20 -14.86 -9.95
CA MET A 78 -12.68 -16.24 -10.06
C MET A 78 -14.07 -16.33 -10.72
N PHE A 79 -14.93 -15.32 -10.52
CA PHE A 79 -16.27 -15.26 -11.10
C PHE A 79 -16.37 -14.40 -12.37
N ALA A 80 -15.27 -13.79 -12.83
CA ALA A 80 -15.27 -12.89 -13.97
C ALA A 80 -15.63 -13.61 -15.28
N ASP A 81 -15.10 -14.83 -15.48
CA ASP A 81 -15.32 -15.63 -16.68
C ASP A 81 -16.77 -16.13 -16.83
N VAL A 82 -17.51 -16.20 -15.72
CA VAL A 82 -18.90 -16.67 -15.68
C VAL A 82 -19.91 -15.54 -15.60
N GLY A 83 -19.47 -14.27 -15.57
CA GLY A 83 -20.36 -13.10 -15.54
C GLY A 83 -21.03 -12.85 -14.18
N GLY A 84 -20.51 -13.46 -13.11
CA GLY A 84 -21.13 -13.46 -11.79
C GLY A 84 -22.11 -14.63 -11.59
N VAL A 85 -22.38 -14.97 -10.33
CA VAL A 85 -23.30 -16.05 -9.94
C VAL A 85 -24.29 -15.53 -8.91
N ASP A 86 -25.57 -15.89 -9.07
CA ASP A 86 -26.58 -15.72 -8.03
C ASP A 86 -26.74 -17.03 -7.27
N LEU A 87 -26.30 -17.06 -6.02
CA LEU A 87 -26.34 -18.26 -5.20
C LEU A 87 -27.60 -18.25 -4.33
N PRO A 88 -28.44 -19.30 -4.39
CA PRO A 88 -29.61 -19.39 -3.53
C PRO A 88 -29.17 -19.43 -2.06
N ILE A 89 -29.77 -18.57 -1.23
CA ILE A 89 -29.45 -18.49 0.19
C ILE A 89 -30.01 -19.75 0.88
N PRO A 90 -29.17 -20.63 1.45
CA PRO A 90 -29.64 -21.82 2.13
C PRO A 90 -30.34 -21.46 3.45
N PRO A 91 -31.31 -22.28 3.92
CA PRO A 91 -31.89 -22.10 5.25
C PRO A 91 -30.82 -22.27 6.33
N ARG A 92 -30.96 -21.52 7.42
CA ARG A 92 -30.01 -21.59 8.55
C ARG A 92 -30.05 -22.97 9.19
N SER A 93 -28.90 -23.62 9.33
CA SER A 93 -28.75 -24.85 10.12
C SER A 93 -28.57 -24.52 11.61
N PRO A 94 -28.88 -25.47 12.52
CA PRO A 94 -28.48 -25.35 13.92
C PRO A 94 -26.94 -25.25 14.05
N ALA A 95 -26.47 -24.77 15.21
CA ALA A 95 -25.05 -24.70 15.50
C ALA A 95 -24.39 -26.08 15.39
N ARG A 96 -23.16 -26.13 14.85
CA ARG A 96 -22.39 -27.37 14.77
C ARG A 96 -22.17 -27.91 16.18
N THR A 97 -22.44 -29.20 16.39
CA THR A 97 -22.11 -29.90 17.64
C THR A 97 -20.59 -29.86 17.84
N LEU A 98 -20.15 -29.39 19.00
CA LEU A 98 -18.75 -29.48 19.39
C LEU A 98 -18.47 -30.91 19.85
N GLU A 99 -17.52 -31.58 19.22
CA GLU A 99 -16.92 -32.78 19.79
C GLU A 99 -16.10 -32.34 21.00
N VAL A 100 -16.61 -32.62 22.19
CA VAL A 100 -15.89 -32.32 23.43
C VAL A 100 -14.85 -33.42 23.59
N PHE A 101 -13.59 -33.10 23.32
CA PHE A 101 -12.48 -34.01 23.65
C PHE A 101 -12.44 -34.16 25.17
N ALA A 102 -12.84 -35.32 25.68
CA ALA A 102 -12.75 -35.63 27.10
C ALA A 102 -11.26 -35.63 27.50
N ALA A 103 -10.92 -34.77 28.47
CA ALA A 103 -9.64 -34.86 29.15
C ALA A 103 -9.71 -36.07 30.10
N GLU A 104 -9.24 -37.22 29.64
CA GLU A 104 -8.89 -38.33 30.53
C GLU A 104 -7.74 -37.87 31.44
N ALA A 105 -7.96 -37.97 32.75
CA ALA A 105 -7.01 -37.70 33.82
C ALA A 105 -6.59 -39.02 34.49
#